data_AF-A0A7T8KM29-F1
#
_entry.id   AF-A0A7T8KM29-F1
#
_cell.length_a   1.000
_cell.length_b   1.000
_cell.length_c   1.000
_cell.angle_alpha   90.00
_cell.angle_beta   90.00
_cell.angle_gamma   90.00
#
_symmetry.space_group_name_H-M   'P 1'
#
loop_
_entity.id
_entity.type
_entity.pdbx_description
1 polymer ?
#
loop_
_entity_poly.entity_id
_entity_poly.type
_entity_poly.pdbx_seq_one_letter_code
_entity_poly.pdbx_strand_id
1 'polypeptide(L)'
;MILMGFTYKPRRVSITALPTGTTADRNTMIEYLRTTGKRFLSLKKDKIRLKDCLLMWDNARPHTAIDTREFLTRRNVEPVKQSPYSPDLNLCDRFLFRKLKHLLREDEFGGHKEATLAVQWAMRRVSEEELYDQLRKLRGHCHDVIAVGGDYVY
;
A
#
# COMPACT_ATOMS: atom_id res chain seq x y z
N MET A 1 13.15 -7.91 0.13
CA MET A 1 11.92 -7.17 -0.28
C MET A 1 11.26 -6.56 0.96
N ILE A 2 10.66 -5.36 0.86
CA ILE A 2 9.92 -4.71 1.95
C ILE A 2 8.45 -4.62 1.54
N LEU A 3 7.54 -5.08 2.40
CA LEU A 3 6.09 -4.91 2.26
C LEU A 3 5.64 -3.73 3.11
N MET A 4 4.78 -2.88 2.55
CA MET A 4 4.22 -1.73 3.24
C MET A 4 2.73 -1.57 2.93
N GLY A 5 1.98 -1.10 3.92
CA GLY A 5 0.59 -0.72 3.81
C GLY A 5 0.27 0.40 4.79
N PHE A 6 -0.64 1.28 4.40
CA PHE A 6 -1.00 2.43 5.22
C PHE A 6 -2.46 2.81 5.04
N THR A 7 -2.98 3.56 6.00
CA THR A 7 -4.27 4.26 5.92
C THR A 7 -4.01 5.74 6.06
N TYR A 8 -4.87 6.57 5.46
CA TYR A 8 -4.75 8.02 5.62
C TYR A 8 -5.45 8.51 6.89
N LYS A 9 -6.67 8.04 7.19
CA LYS A 9 -7.47 8.49 8.34
C LYS A 9 -8.19 7.34 9.07
N PRO A 10 -7.90 7.10 10.36
CA PRO A 10 -6.74 7.62 11.08
C PRO A 10 -5.46 7.10 10.42
N ARG A 11 -4.39 7.90 10.39
CA ARG A 11 -3.14 7.46 9.77
C ARG A 11 -2.53 6.26 10.50
N ARG A 12 -2.34 5.14 9.79
CA ARG A 12 -1.65 3.93 10.28
C ARG A 12 -0.67 3.42 9.23
N VAL A 13 0.40 2.79 9.68
CA VAL A 13 1.45 2.24 8.81
C VAL A 13 1.85 0.86 9.34
N SER A 14 1.96 -0.09 8.42
CA SER A 14 2.49 -1.43 8.62
C SER A 14 3.62 -1.64 7.63
N ILE A 15 4.77 -2.10 8.11
CA ILE A 15 5.96 -2.34 7.29
C ILE A 15 6.61 -3.62 7.79
N THR A 16 6.93 -4.52 6.86
CA THR A 16 7.59 -5.80 7.15
C THR A 16 8.65 -6.08 6.10
N ALA A 17 9.86 -6.41 6.54
CA ALA A 17 10.92 -6.90 5.65
C ALA A 17 10.80 -8.42 5.47
N LEU A 18 10.94 -8.89 4.24
CA LEU A 18 11.16 -10.30 3.96
C LEU A 18 12.65 -10.64 4.03
N PRO A 19 13.01 -11.91 4.31
CA PRO A 19 14.39 -12.35 4.27
C PRO A 19 15.09 -11.99 2.95
N THR A 20 16.40 -11.72 3.02
CA THR A 20 17.21 -11.41 1.84
C THR A 20 17.09 -12.52 0.80
N GLY A 21 16.94 -12.14 -0.48
CA GLY A 21 16.80 -13.10 -1.59
C GLY A 21 15.39 -13.69 -1.78
N THR A 22 14.42 -13.34 -0.93
CA THR A 22 13.04 -13.82 -1.06
C THR A 22 12.11 -12.79 -1.70
N THR A 23 11.11 -13.31 -2.42
CA THR A 23 10.02 -12.55 -3.04
C THR A 23 8.70 -12.87 -2.33
N ALA A 24 7.78 -11.92 -2.29
CA ALA A 24 6.44 -12.18 -1.77
C ALA A 24 5.70 -13.18 -2.65
N ASP A 25 5.16 -14.21 -2.02
CA ASP A 25 4.19 -15.12 -2.60
C ASP A 25 2.80 -14.91 -1.96
N ARG A 26 1.82 -15.73 -2.36
CA ARG A 26 0.45 -15.65 -1.82
C ARG A 26 0.42 -15.82 -0.29
N ASN A 27 1.22 -16.73 0.27
CA ASN A 27 1.25 -17.00 1.70
C ASN A 27 1.81 -15.80 2.46
N THR A 28 2.86 -15.19 1.91
CA THR A 28 3.48 -13.98 2.43
C THR A 28 2.47 -12.84 2.47
N MET A 29 1.68 -12.64 1.41
CA MET A 29 0.68 -11.57 1.35
C MET A 29 -0.49 -11.80 2.31
N ILE A 30 -0.99 -13.03 2.41
CA ILE A 30 -2.03 -13.40 3.38
C ILE A 30 -1.53 -13.14 4.81
N GLU A 31 -0.29 -13.55 5.11
CA GLU A 31 0.30 -13.35 6.44
C GLU A 31 0.50 -11.86 6.75
N TYR A 32 0.95 -11.10 5.75
CA TYR A 32 1.11 -9.66 5.86
C TYR A 32 -0.23 -8.95 6.16
N LEU A 33 -1.31 -9.31 5.47
CA LEU A 33 -2.65 -8.77 5.77
C LEU A 33 -3.15 -9.20 7.15
N ARG A 34 -2.94 -10.46 7.52
CA ARG A 34 -3.34 -11.01 8.84
C ARG A 34 -2.64 -10.27 9.98
N THR A 35 -1.33 -10.09 9.89
CA THR A 35 -0.52 -9.40 10.90
C THR A 35 -0.85 -7.91 10.94
N THR A 36 -1.00 -7.26 9.79
CA THR A 36 -1.41 -5.85 9.70
C THR A 36 -2.77 -5.61 10.32
N GLY A 37 -3.77 -6.44 9.99
CA GLY A 37 -5.11 -6.34 10.55
C GLY A 37 -5.14 -6.53 12.07
N LYS A 38 -4.40 -7.52 12.59
CA LYS A 38 -4.23 -7.72 14.04
C LYS A 38 -3.59 -6.50 14.70
N ARG A 39 -2.52 -5.95 14.11
CA ARG A 39 -1.80 -4.77 14.60
C ARG A 39 -2.69 -3.54 14.66
N PHE A 40 -3.52 -3.30 13.64
CA PHE A 40 -4.40 -2.13 13.61
C PHE A 40 -5.59 -2.27 14.57
N LEU A 41 -6.06 -3.51 14.79
CA LEU A 41 -7.14 -3.79 15.73
C LEU A 41 -6.69 -3.76 17.20
N SER A 42 -5.42 -4.05 17.48
CA SER A 42 -4.86 -4.07 18.85
C SER A 42 -4.54 -2.68 19.43
N LEU A 43 -4.68 -1.62 18.64
CA LEU A 43 -4.43 -0.25 19.08
C LEU A 43 -5.42 0.19 20.16
N LYS A 44 -4.97 1.05 21.08
CA LYS A 44 -5.83 1.56 22.18
C LYS A 44 -6.90 2.54 21.69
N LYS A 45 -6.61 3.36 20.68
CA LYS A 45 -7.50 4.38 20.09
C LYS A 45 -7.51 4.26 18.57
N ASP A 46 -8.62 4.69 17.96
CA ASP A 46 -8.90 4.67 16.52
C ASP A 46 -8.43 3.37 15.86
N LYS A 47 -9.01 2.27 16.33
CA LYS A 47 -8.80 0.92 15.79
C LYS A 47 -9.31 0.88 14.36
N ILE A 48 -8.58 0.19 13.49
CA ILE A 48 -9.01 -0.06 12.12
C ILE A 48 -9.27 -1.55 11.96
N ARG A 49 -10.46 -1.90 11.48
CA ARG A 49 -10.78 -3.24 10.99
C ARG A 49 -10.60 -3.21 9.48
N LEU A 50 -9.82 -4.14 8.92
CA LEU A 50 -9.58 -4.17 7.48
C LEU A 50 -10.87 -4.27 6.66
N LYS A 51 -11.91 -4.92 7.20
CA LYS A 51 -13.22 -5.03 6.56
C LYS A 51 -14.00 -3.72 6.41
N ASP A 52 -13.59 -2.69 7.14
CA ASP A 52 -14.18 -1.35 7.05
C ASP A 52 -13.38 -0.45 6.08
N CYS A 53 -12.41 -1.03 5.36
CA CYS A 53 -11.51 -0.34 4.44
C CYS A 53 -11.61 -0.93 3.03
N LEU A 54 -11.36 -0.09 2.04
CA LEU A 54 -11.06 -0.53 0.68
C LEU A 54 -9.57 -0.82 0.56
N LEU A 55 -9.20 -2.01 0.10
CA LEU A 55 -7.82 -2.43 -0.10
C LEU A 55 -7.35 -2.05 -1.51
N MET A 56 -6.38 -1.14 -1.61
CA MET A 56 -5.74 -0.78 -2.88
C MET A 56 -4.34 -1.42 -2.95
N TRP A 57 -4.09 -2.17 -4.01
CA TRP A 57 -2.80 -2.79 -4.38
C TRP A 57 -2.82 -3.13 -5.86
N ASP A 58 -1.68 -3.40 -6.48
CA ASP A 58 -1.60 -3.77 -7.90
C ASP A 58 -2.06 -5.22 -8.16
N ASN A 59 -2.19 -5.59 -9.44
CA ASN A 59 -2.62 -6.94 -9.86
C ASN A 59 -1.48 -7.97 -9.88
N ALA A 60 -0.45 -7.82 -9.03
CA ALA A 60 0.64 -8.80 -8.94
C ALA A 60 0.11 -10.22 -8.67
N ARG A 61 0.83 -11.24 -9.15
CA ARG A 61 0.41 -12.66 -9.02
C ARG A 61 0.04 -13.07 -7.58
N PRO A 62 0.78 -12.66 -6.53
CA PRO A 62 0.39 -12.96 -5.14
C PRO A 62 -0.93 -12.32 -4.70
N HIS A 63 -1.25 -11.11 -5.18
CA HIS A 63 -2.47 -10.37 -4.81
C HIS A 63 -3.72 -10.97 -5.47
N THR A 64 -3.55 -11.53 -6.66
CA THR A 64 -4.61 -12.11 -7.48
C THR A 64 -4.71 -13.64 -7.34
N ALA A 65 -3.87 -14.28 -6.52
CA ALA A 65 -3.95 -15.71 -6.27
C ALA A 65 -5.31 -16.11 -5.67
N ILE A 66 -5.79 -17.31 -5.98
CA ILE A 66 -7.08 -17.84 -5.49
C ILE A 66 -7.12 -17.78 -3.96
N ASP A 67 -6.10 -18.31 -3.29
CA ASP A 67 -5.98 -18.32 -1.82
C ASP A 67 -6.08 -16.90 -1.23
N THR A 68 -5.47 -15.92 -1.89
CA THR A 68 -5.49 -14.52 -1.46
C THR A 68 -6.90 -13.93 -1.59
N ARG A 69 -7.58 -14.18 -2.71
CA ARG A 69 -8.97 -13.74 -2.93
C ARG A 69 -9.92 -14.38 -1.93
N GLU A 70 -9.80 -15.69 -1.70
CA GLU A 70 -10.59 -16.40 -0.70
C GLU A 70 -10.37 -15.84 0.71
N PHE A 71 -9.12 -15.53 1.06
CA PHE A 71 -8.81 -14.89 2.32
C PHE A 71 -9.51 -13.54 2.47
N LEU A 72 -9.46 -12.68 1.45
CA LEU A 72 -10.15 -11.38 1.46
C LEU A 72 -11.66 -11.55 1.62
N THR A 73 -12.27 -12.45 0.84
CA THR A 73 -13.71 -12.76 0.93
C THR A 73 -14.11 -13.25 2.32
N ARG A 74 -13.39 -14.23 2.89
CA ARG A 74 -13.65 -14.74 4.26
C ARG A 74 -13.50 -13.66 5.32
N ARG A 75 -12.66 -12.65 5.08
CA ARG A 75 -12.43 -11.53 5.99
C ARG A 75 -13.32 -10.31 5.73
N ASN A 76 -14.18 -10.38 4.71
CA ASN A 76 -15.01 -9.26 4.23
C ASN A 76 -14.17 -8.01 3.93
N VAL A 77 -12.98 -8.19 3.35
CA VAL A 77 -12.10 -7.10 2.92
C VAL A 77 -12.31 -6.89 1.43
N GLU A 78 -12.74 -5.69 1.05
CA GLU A 78 -13.06 -5.36 -0.34
C GLU A 78 -11.82 -4.78 -1.05
N PRO A 79 -11.27 -5.47 -2.08
CA PRO A 79 -10.22 -4.89 -2.89
C PRO A 79 -10.78 -3.91 -3.92
N VAL A 80 -10.10 -2.78 -4.12
CA VAL A 80 -10.35 -1.88 -5.24
C VAL A 80 -9.95 -2.58 -6.54
N LYS A 81 -10.86 -2.62 -7.51
CA LYS A 81 -10.56 -3.14 -8.85
C LYS A 81 -9.49 -2.28 -9.51
N GLN A 82 -8.31 -2.84 -9.76
CA GLN A 82 -7.24 -2.19 -10.50
C GLN A 82 -7.26 -2.57 -11.97
N SER A 83 -7.06 -1.58 -12.84
CA SER A 83 -6.79 -1.82 -14.26
C SER A 83 -5.39 -2.43 -14.44
N PRO A 84 -5.19 -3.39 -15.36
CA PRO A 84 -3.85 -3.82 -15.76
C PRO A 84 -3.01 -2.64 -16.25
N TYR A 85 -1.72 -2.66 -15.93
CA TYR A 85 -0.73 -1.67 -16.40
C TYR A 85 -1.00 -0.22 -16.00
N SER A 86 -1.85 0.09 -15.02
CA SER A 86 -2.18 1.48 -14.65
C SER A 86 -1.54 1.94 -13.33
N PRO A 87 -0.21 2.14 -13.27
CA PRO A 87 0.46 2.63 -12.05
C PRO A 87 0.00 4.05 -11.66
N ASP A 88 -0.47 4.84 -12.64
CA ASP A 88 -1.05 6.16 -12.44
C ASP A 88 -2.36 6.15 -11.63
N LEU A 89 -3.04 4.99 -11.56
CA LEU A 89 -4.25 4.74 -10.77
C LEU A 89 -3.96 4.09 -9.40
N ASN A 90 -2.70 3.84 -9.07
CA ASN A 90 -2.28 3.31 -7.77
C ASN A 90 -1.59 4.41 -6.96
N LEU A 91 -2.09 4.67 -5.75
CA LEU A 91 -1.54 5.70 -4.86
C LEU A 91 -0.07 5.43 -4.50
N CYS A 92 0.32 4.16 -4.37
CA CYS A 92 1.70 3.78 -4.07
C CYS A 92 2.66 4.18 -5.20
N ASP A 93 2.31 3.81 -6.43
CA ASP A 93 3.15 4.03 -7.61
C ASP A 93 3.17 5.51 -8.02
N ARG A 94 2.00 6.17 -8.03
CA ARG A 94 1.86 7.59 -8.44
C ARG A 94 2.55 8.56 -7.48
N PHE A 95 2.49 8.29 -6.18
CA PHE A 95 2.90 9.25 -5.16
C PHE A 95 3.94 8.67 -4.22
N LEU A 96 3.61 7.58 -3.53
CA LEU A 96 4.34 7.19 -2.32
C LEU A 96 5.78 6.80 -2.62
N PHE A 97 6.02 5.94 -3.61
CA PHE A 97 7.37 5.49 -3.92
C PHE A 97 8.26 6.64 -4.41
N ARG A 98 7.71 7.58 -5.17
CA ARG A 98 8.43 8.81 -5.56
C ARG A 98 8.80 9.65 -4.34
N LYS A 99 7.87 9.85 -3.40
CA LYS A 99 8.11 10.59 -2.16
C LYS A 99 9.18 9.91 -1.30
N LEU A 100 9.09 8.59 -1.11
CA LEU A 100 10.07 7.82 -0.34
C LEU A 100 11.45 7.86 -0.99
N LYS A 101 11.53 7.70 -2.31
CA LYS A 101 12.80 7.81 -3.05
C LYS A 101 13.46 9.17 -2.87
N HIS A 102 12.68 10.25 -2.87
CA HIS A 102 13.21 11.59 -2.60
C HIS A 102 13.68 11.72 -1.15
N LEU A 103 12.92 11.22 -0.18
CA LEU A 103 13.25 11.32 1.24
C LEU A 103 14.49 10.51 1.63
N LEU A 104 14.75 9.42 0.91
CA LEU A 104 15.82 8.45 1.18
C LEU A 104 16.97 8.55 0.17
N ARG A 105 17.04 9.62 -0.62
CA ARG A 105 17.92 9.71 -1.80
C ARG A 105 19.41 9.61 -1.44
N GLU A 106 19.80 10.23 -0.34
CA GLU A 106 21.19 10.35 0.11
C GLU A 106 21.56 9.25 1.13
N ASP A 107 20.61 8.36 1.46
CA ASP A 107 20.85 7.30 2.43
C ASP A 107 21.45 6.05 1.74
N GLU A 108 22.51 5.52 2.33
CA GLU A 108 23.04 4.19 1.98
C GLU A 108 22.64 3.19 3.06
N PHE A 109 22.24 1.98 2.65
CA PHE A 109 21.77 0.96 3.58
C PHE A 109 22.66 -0.28 3.53
N GLY A 110 23.23 -0.67 4.67
CA GLY A 110 24.02 -1.89 4.82
C GLY A 110 23.17 -3.17 4.84
N GLY A 111 21.84 -3.07 4.86
CA GLY A 111 20.95 -4.21 4.73
C GLY A 111 19.47 -3.93 4.95
N HIS A 112 18.66 -5.00 4.84
CA HIS A 112 17.19 -4.93 4.90
C HIS A 112 16.67 -4.30 6.20
N LYS A 113 17.32 -4.55 7.35
CA LYS A 113 16.89 -3.99 8.63
C LYS A 113 17.01 -2.47 8.66
N GLU A 114 18.13 -1.95 8.17
CA GLU A 114 18.38 -0.52 8.10
C GLU A 114 17.44 0.17 7.11
N ALA A 115 17.31 -0.39 5.90
CA ALA A 115 16.37 0.10 4.90
C ALA A 115 14.92 0.12 5.42
N THR A 116 14.51 -0.90 6.18
CA THR A 116 13.16 -0.97 6.76
C THR A 116 12.93 0.12 7.81
N LEU A 117 13.92 0.38 8.66
CA LEU A 117 13.86 1.47 9.63
C LEU A 117 13.81 2.83 8.93
N ALA A 118 14.66 3.05 7.91
CA ALA A 118 14.68 4.27 7.13
C ALA A 118 13.33 4.54 6.45
N VAL A 119 12.75 3.50 5.82
CA VAL A 119 11.40 3.55 5.24
C VAL A 119 10.34 3.87 6.31
N GLN A 120 10.44 3.30 7.51
CA GLN A 120 9.54 3.63 8.62
C GLN A 120 9.67 5.09 9.07
N TRP A 121 10.88 5.65 9.11
CA TRP A 121 11.13 7.06 9.40
C TRP A 121 10.63 7.98 8.30
N ALA A 122 10.90 7.67 7.04
CA ALA A 122 10.41 8.42 5.89
C ALA A 122 8.88 8.47 5.87
N MET A 123 8.20 7.35 6.17
CA MET A 123 6.75 7.32 6.28
C MET A 123 6.21 8.27 7.35
N ARG A 124 6.91 8.47 8.48
CA ARG A 124 6.51 9.45 9.52
C ARG A 124 6.51 10.89 9.02
N ARG A 125 7.24 11.18 7.93
CA ARG A 125 7.31 12.50 7.29
C ARG A 125 6.20 12.71 6.26
N VAL A 126 5.38 11.69 5.99
CA VAL A 126 4.18 11.79 5.15
C VAL A 126 2.97 12.00 6.05
N SER A 127 2.34 13.18 5.97
CA SER A 127 1.24 13.58 6.85
C SER A 127 -0.11 12.99 6.41
N GLU A 128 -1.11 13.05 7.30
CA GLU A 128 -2.48 12.63 6.96
C GLU A 128 -3.08 13.54 5.87
N GLU A 129 -2.81 14.84 5.95
CA GLU A 129 -3.25 15.85 4.98
C GLU A 129 -2.64 15.61 3.60
N GLU A 130 -1.34 15.26 3.55
CA GLU A 130 -0.66 14.93 2.29
C GLU A 130 -1.28 13.69 1.66
N LEU A 131 -1.53 12.63 2.43
CA LEU A 131 -2.20 11.42 1.92
C LEU A 131 -3.63 11.71 1.43
N TYR A 132 -4.36 12.55 2.15
CA TYR A 132 -5.72 12.94 1.76
C TYR A 132 -5.73 13.76 0.48
N ASP A 133 -4.81 14.73 0.33
CA ASP A 133 -4.65 15.51 -0.90
C ASP A 133 -4.32 14.61 -2.11
N GLN A 134 -3.42 13.64 -1.94
CA GLN A 134 -3.08 12.71 -3.01
C GLN A 134 -4.24 11.80 -3.39
N LEU A 135 -5.08 11.37 -2.44
CA LEU A 135 -6.33 10.65 -2.74
C LEU A 135 -7.33 11.51 -3.52
N ARG A 136 -7.44 12.81 -3.20
CA ARG A 136 -8.29 13.74 -3.96
C ARG A 136 -7.79 13.91 -5.39
N LYS A 137 -6.47 14.05 -5.57
CA LYS A 137 -5.82 14.13 -6.89
C LYS A 137 -6.01 12.85 -7.69
N LEU A 138 -5.87 11.69 -7.05
CA LEU A 138 -6.13 10.40 -7.67
C LEU A 138 -7.58 10.30 -8.18
N ARG A 139 -8.56 10.74 -7.37
CA ARG A 139 -9.96 10.78 -7.81
C ARG A 139 -10.17 11.69 -9.03
N GLY A 140 -9.52 12.87 -9.05
CA GLY A 140 -9.55 13.75 -10.22
C GLY A 140 -8.97 13.06 -11.45
N HIS A 141 -7.79 12.46 -11.32
CA HIS A 141 -7.13 11.72 -12.39
C HIS A 141 -7.98 10.55 -12.91
N CYS A 142 -8.73 9.86 -12.06
CA CYS A 142 -9.69 8.84 -12.52
C CYS A 142 -10.75 9.44 -13.45
N HIS A 143 -11.26 10.65 -13.18
CA HIS A 143 -12.21 11.31 -14.07
C HIS A 143 -11.54 11.72 -15.39
N ASP A 144 -10.29 12.19 -15.34
CA ASP A 144 -9.55 12.58 -16.55
C ASP A 144 -9.34 11.35 -17.45
N VAL A 145 -8.93 10.21 -16.90
CA VAL A 145 -8.78 8.93 -17.62
C VAL A 145 -10.11 8.48 -18.23
N ILE A 146 -11.23 8.61 -17.50
CA ILE A 146 -12.56 8.30 -18.04
C ILE A 146 -12.90 9.24 -19.21
N ALA A 147 -12.60 10.53 -19.09
CA ALA A 147 -12.90 11.53 -20.12
C ALA A 147 -12.13 11.28 -21.43
N VAL A 148 -10.94 10.71 -21.36
CA VAL A 148 -10.13 10.34 -22.53
C VAL A 148 -10.34 8.88 -22.97
N GLY A 149 -11.39 8.20 -22.49
CA GLY A 149 -11.73 6.84 -22.94
C GLY A 149 -10.81 5.73 -22.41
N GLY A 150 -10.08 5.97 -21.34
CA GLY A 150 -9.19 5.00 -20.70
C GLY A 150 -7.71 5.14 -21.07
N ASP A 151 -7.36 6.10 -21.92
CA ASP A 151 -5.96 6.41 -22.25
C ASP A 151 -5.23 7.10 -21.08
N TYR A 152 -3.89 7.08 -21.15
CA TYR A 152 -3.07 7.79 -20.18
C TYR A 152 -3.23 9.30 -20.30
N VAL A 153 -3.33 9.95 -19.14
CA VAL A 153 -3.34 11.42 -19.01
C VAL A 153 -1.98 11.87 -18.49
N TYR A 154 -1.29 12.71 -19.25
CA TYR A 154 0.04 13.25 -18.95
C TYR A 154 -0.02 14.67 -18.37
#